data_AF-A0A0C1EP89-F1
#
_entry.id   AF-A0A0C1EP89-F1
#
_cell.length_a   1.000
_cell.length_b   1.000
_cell.length_c   1.000
_cell.angle_alpha   90.00
_cell.angle_beta   90.00
_cell.angle_gamma   90.00
#
_symmetry.space_group_name_H-M   'P 1'
#
loop_
_entity.id
_entity.type
_entity.pdbx_description
1 polymer ?
#
loop_
_entity_poly.entity_id
_entity_poly.type
_entity_poly.pdbx_seq_one_letter_code
_entity_poly.pdbx_strand_id
1 'polypeptide(L)'
;MRIGNFFNQEIIGTYTTVPWAVVFGHPVYGQPGIPRHPVQLYEAFSYLAIFTILYCLWRFEGKKMREGALVGIFFALTFSARFFLEFFKLPMSHMLDESFLQTGQYLSIPFVILGLILIFYSCRNRKQLQMS
;
A
#
# COMPACT_ATOMS: atom_id res chain seq x y z
N MET A 1 0.91 4.30 -13.23
CA MET A 1 1.01 2.84 -13.42
C MET A 1 -0.26 2.09 -12.99
N ARG A 2 -0.81 2.26 -11.78
CA ARG A 2 -1.99 1.47 -11.32
C ARG A 2 -3.30 1.67 -12.09
N ILE A 3 -3.59 2.91 -12.54
CA ILE A 3 -4.77 3.19 -13.38
C ILE A 3 -4.62 2.54 -14.77
N GLY A 4 -3.40 2.47 -15.31
CA GLY A 4 -3.12 1.75 -16.54
C GLY A 4 -3.43 0.25 -16.41
N ASN A 5 -3.02 -0.37 -15.30
CA ASN A 5 -3.34 -1.77 -15.00
C ASN A 5 -4.85 -2.01 -14.86
N PHE A 6 -5.60 -1.04 -14.33
CA PHE A 6 -7.06 -1.13 -14.25
C PHE A 6 -7.69 -1.18 -15.64
N PHE A 7 -7.30 -0.30 -16.56
CA PHE A 7 -7.78 -0.31 -17.95
C PHE A 7 -7.30 -1.55 -18.71
N ASN A 8 -6.07 -2.03 -18.45
CA ASN A 8 -5.51 -3.24 -19.07
C ASN A 8 -6.00 -4.54 -18.40
N GLN A 9 -6.83 -4.46 -17.35
CA GLN A 9 -7.31 -5.60 -16.56
C GLN A 9 -6.18 -6.49 -15.98
N GLU A 10 -5.04 -5.89 -15.62
CA GLU A 10 -3.89 -6.59 -15.03
C GLU A 10 -3.93 -6.54 -13.49
N ILE A 11 -3.47 -7.62 -12.84
CA ILE A 11 -3.36 -7.75 -11.38
C ILE A 11 -4.73 -7.53 -10.70
N ILE A 12 -5.68 -8.39 -11.06
CA ILE A 12 -7.06 -8.33 -10.57
C ILE A 12 -7.22 -8.87 -9.16
N GLY A 13 -8.25 -8.36 -8.48
CA GLY A 13 -8.62 -8.81 -7.15
C GLY A 13 -9.28 -10.19 -7.11
N THR A 14 -9.45 -10.71 -5.90
CA THR A 14 -10.27 -11.88 -5.61
C THR A 14 -11.74 -11.64 -5.96
N TYR A 15 -12.45 -12.74 -6.17
CA TYR A 15 -13.90 -12.72 -6.40
C TYR A 15 -14.60 -12.07 -5.21
N THR A 16 -15.61 -11.26 -5.50
CA THR A 16 -16.38 -10.57 -4.46
C THR A 16 -17.78 -10.24 -4.91
N THR A 17 -18.68 -10.09 -3.95
CA THR A 17 -20.10 -9.75 -4.16
C THR A 17 -20.46 -8.38 -3.60
N VAL A 18 -19.47 -7.58 -3.17
CA VAL A 18 -19.70 -6.23 -2.64
C VAL A 18 -20.30 -5.30 -3.71
N PRO A 19 -21.12 -4.30 -3.34
CA PRO A 19 -21.86 -3.49 -4.31
C PRO A 19 -20.97 -2.59 -5.19
N TRP A 20 -19.71 -2.37 -4.81
CA TRP A 20 -18.72 -1.64 -5.60
C TRP A 20 -17.74 -2.57 -6.33
N ALA A 21 -18.07 -3.85 -6.48
CA ALA A 21 -17.29 -4.78 -7.29
C ALA A 21 -17.23 -4.32 -8.74
N VAL A 22 -16.08 -4.48 -9.38
CA VAL A 22 -15.93 -4.20 -10.81
C VAL A 22 -15.90 -5.53 -11.55
N VAL A 23 -16.72 -5.63 -12.59
CA VAL A 23 -16.76 -6.82 -13.44
C VAL A 23 -15.57 -6.77 -14.39
N PHE A 24 -14.61 -7.66 -14.17
CA PHE A 24 -13.48 -7.85 -15.08
C PHE A 24 -13.79 -9.03 -16.00
N GLY A 25 -13.62 -8.81 -17.30
CA GLY A 25 -13.83 -9.81 -18.33
C GLY A 25 -13.39 -9.27 -19.67
N HIS A 26 -12.96 -10.17 -20.55
CA HIS A 26 -12.54 -9.82 -21.89
C HIS A 26 -13.54 -10.41 -22.90
N PRO A 27 -14.63 -9.67 -23.24
CA PRO A 27 -15.68 -10.18 -24.12
C PRO A 27 -15.14 -10.55 -25.50
N VAL A 28 -14.08 -9.88 -25.98
CA VAL A 28 -13.41 -10.18 -27.25
C VAL A 28 -12.63 -11.50 -27.20
N TYR A 29 -12.21 -11.97 -26.01
CA TYR A 29 -11.53 -13.26 -25.82
C TYR A 29 -12.44 -14.33 -25.19
N GLY A 30 -13.76 -14.07 -25.14
CA GLY A 30 -14.75 -15.03 -24.61
C GLY A 30 -14.66 -15.27 -23.10
N GLN A 31 -13.97 -14.42 -22.34
CA GLN A 31 -13.91 -14.59 -20.88
C GLN A 31 -15.16 -13.99 -20.22
N PRO A 32 -15.95 -14.79 -19.47
CA PRO A 32 -17.13 -14.28 -18.78
C PRO A 32 -16.72 -13.21 -17.77
N GLY A 33 -17.56 -12.16 -17.65
CA GLY A 33 -17.34 -11.10 -16.69
C GLY A 33 -17.48 -11.62 -15.25
N ILE A 34 -16.41 -11.53 -14.47
CA ILE A 34 -16.39 -11.94 -13.06
C ILE A 34 -16.29 -10.69 -12.17
N PRO A 35 -17.20 -10.51 -11.20
CA PRO A 35 -17.11 -9.42 -10.24
C PRO A 35 -15.93 -9.65 -9.29
N ARG A 36 -15.02 -8.68 -9.24
CA ARG A 36 -13.80 -8.74 -8.40
C ARG A 36 -13.58 -7.42 -7.68
N HIS A 37 -12.78 -7.49 -6.61
CA HIS A 37 -12.33 -6.28 -5.94
C HIS A 37 -11.48 -5.43 -6.89
N PRO A 38 -11.79 -4.13 -7.06
CA PRO A 38 -10.98 -3.22 -7.87
C PRO A 38 -9.72 -2.79 -7.10
N VAL A 39 -8.83 -3.74 -6.82
CA VAL A 39 -7.65 -3.52 -5.96
C VAL A 39 -6.75 -2.42 -6.50
N GLN A 40 -6.69 -2.23 -7.82
CA GLN A 40 -5.94 -1.15 -8.44
C GLN A 40 -6.46 0.24 -8.03
N LEU A 41 -7.78 0.39 -7.88
CA LEU A 41 -8.40 1.63 -7.37
C LEU A 41 -8.12 1.81 -5.89
N TYR A 42 -8.16 0.72 -5.10
CA TYR A 42 -7.80 0.77 -3.68
C TYR A 42 -6.33 1.17 -3.48
N GLU A 43 -5.41 0.65 -4.31
CA GLU A 43 -3.99 1.04 -4.32
C GLU A 43 -3.82 2.52 -4.69
N ALA A 44 -4.49 2.97 -5.76
CA ALA A 44 -4.42 4.37 -6.19
C ALA A 44 -4.93 5.32 -5.10
N PHE A 45 -6.08 5.00 -4.49
CA PHE A 45 -6.65 5.80 -3.40
C PHE A 45 -5.76 5.80 -2.16
N SER A 46 -5.20 4.65 -1.80
CA SER A 46 -4.29 4.52 -0.67
C SER A 46 -3.03 5.38 -0.86
N TYR A 47 -2.42 5.37 -2.05
CA TYR A 47 -1.26 6.21 -2.33
C TYR A 47 -1.60 7.70 -2.35
N LEU A 48 -2.78 8.08 -2.85
CA LEU A 48 -3.26 9.46 -2.79
C LEU A 48 -3.49 9.93 -1.34
N ALA A 49 -4.10 9.08 -0.51
CA ALA A 49 -4.31 9.36 0.90
C ALA A 49 -2.98 9.51 1.65
N ILE A 50 -2.01 8.62 1.41
CA ILE A 50 -0.67 8.69 1.99
C ILE A 50 0.05 9.97 1.57
N PHE A 51 -0.01 10.32 0.28
CA PHE A 51 0.56 11.57 -0.21
C PHE A 51 -0.08 12.78 0.48
N THR A 52 -1.40 12.79 0.63
CA THR A 52 -2.13 13.87 1.30
C THR A 52 -1.72 14.00 2.76
N ILE A 53 -1.62 12.88 3.48
CA ILE A 53 -1.16 12.84 4.88
C ILE A 53 0.26 13.40 4.98
N LEU A 54 1.18 12.95 4.15
CA LEU A 54 2.58 13.41 4.16
C LEU A 54 2.69 14.88 3.78
N TYR A 55 1.92 15.34 2.80
CA TYR A 55 1.88 16.73 2.40
C TYR A 55 1.35 17.63 3.52
N CYS A 56 0.27 17.23 4.19
CA CYS A 56 -0.26 17.95 5.35
C CYS A 56 0.77 17.98 6.49
N LEU A 57 1.38 16.84 6.84
CA LEU A 57 2.41 16.77 7.87
C LEU A 57 3.60 17.68 7.55
N TRP A 58 4.07 17.68 6.31
CA TRP A 58 5.12 18.58 5.87
C TRP A 58 4.68 20.05 5.91
N ARG A 59 3.44 20.35 5.53
CA ARG A 59 2.91 21.72 5.49
C ARG A 59 2.70 22.34 6.88
N PHE A 60 2.29 21.54 7.86
CA PHE A 60 2.01 21.99 9.23
C PHE A 60 3.23 21.86 10.16
N GLU A 61 3.99 20.78 10.01
CA GLU A 61 5.06 20.40 10.95
C GLU A 61 6.43 20.28 10.25
N GLY A 62 6.55 20.56 8.94
CA GLY A 62 7.78 20.32 8.17
C GLY A 62 9.01 21.10 8.67
N LYS A 63 8.83 22.26 9.31
CA LYS A 63 9.93 22.99 9.98
C LYS A 63 10.35 22.39 11.32
N LYS A 64 9.50 21.56 11.93
CA LYS A 64 9.69 20.94 13.25
C LYS A 64 10.02 19.44 13.15
N MET A 65 9.72 18.81 12.03
CA MET A 65 10.06 17.41 11.77
C MET A 65 11.55 17.29 11.47
N ARG A 66 12.22 16.44 12.24
CA ARG A 66 13.63 16.11 12.01
C ARG A 66 13.79 15.26 10.76
N GLU A 67 15.00 15.31 10.21
CA GLU A 67 15.45 14.46 9.13
C GLU A 67 15.12 12.99 9.45
N GLY A 68 14.49 12.29 8.49
CA GLY A 68 14.08 10.89 8.62
C GLY A 68 12.66 10.63 9.13
N ALA A 69 11.98 11.57 9.80
CA ALA A 69 10.61 11.33 10.30
C ALA A 69 9.59 11.16 9.16
N LEU A 70 9.60 12.06 8.18
CA LEU A 70 8.70 12.00 7.01
C LEU A 70 8.95 10.73 6.18
N VAL A 71 10.22 10.37 6.00
CA VAL A 71 10.63 9.15 5.29
C VAL A 71 10.14 7.91 6.04
N GLY A 72 10.32 7.86 7.36
CA GLY A 72 9.83 6.75 8.18
C GLY A 72 8.31 6.59 8.10
N ILE A 73 7.55 7.69 8.15
CA ILE A 73 6.09 7.68 7.99
C ILE A 73 5.69 7.22 6.58
N PHE A 74 6.40 7.68 5.54
CA PHE A 74 6.19 7.23 4.17
C PHE A 74 6.37 5.72 4.04
N PHE A 75 7.47 5.16 4.57
CA PHE A 75 7.72 3.72 4.55
C PHE A 75 6.65 2.96 5.34
N ALA A 76 6.37 3.36 6.58
CA ALA A 76 5.40 2.68 7.42
C ALA A 76 4.00 2.65 6.77
N LEU A 77 3.51 3.78 6.27
CA LEU A 77 2.19 3.86 5.64
C LEU A 77 2.13 3.11 4.30
N THR A 78 3.11 3.31 3.42
CA THR A 78 3.11 2.73 2.07
C THR A 78 3.17 1.21 2.10
N PHE A 79 4.04 0.64 2.93
CA PHE A 79 4.19 -0.81 3.03
C PHE A 79 3.09 -1.46 3.88
N SER A 80 2.51 -0.75 4.85
CA SER A 80 1.31 -1.24 5.54
C SER A 80 0.11 -1.31 4.60
N ALA A 81 -0.15 -0.24 3.83
CA ALA A 81 -1.22 -0.25 2.82
C ALA A 81 -1.01 -1.37 1.80
N ARG A 82 0.23 -1.57 1.34
CA ARG A 82 0.57 -2.68 0.45
C ARG A 82 0.26 -4.04 1.07
N PHE A 83 0.63 -4.26 2.33
CA PHE A 83 0.38 -5.52 3.05
C PHE A 83 -1.12 -5.84 3.12
N PHE A 84 -1.96 -4.86 3.45
CA PHE A 84 -3.41 -5.04 3.52
C PHE A 84 -4.05 -5.25 2.14
N LEU A 85 -3.60 -4.51 1.13
CA LEU A 85 -4.16 -4.61 -0.22
C LEU A 85 -3.81 -5.93 -0.91
N GLU A 86 -2.70 -6.55 -0.53
CA GLU A 86 -2.27 -7.86 -1.04
C GLU A 86 -3.28 -8.97 -0.70
N PHE A 87 -3.99 -8.90 0.44
CA PHE A 87 -5.06 -9.86 0.78
C PHE A 87 -6.22 -9.86 -0.21
N PHE A 88 -6.46 -8.74 -0.89
CA PHE A 88 -7.52 -8.63 -1.87
C PHE A 88 -7.08 -9.03 -3.28
N LYS A 89 -5.80 -9.33 -3.51
CA LYS A 89 -5.26 -9.74 -4.81
C LYS A 89 -5.29 -11.24 -4.99
N LEU A 90 -5.44 -11.68 -6.24
CA LEU A 90 -5.18 -13.07 -6.57
C LEU A 90 -3.70 -13.40 -6.32
N PRO A 91 -3.40 -14.51 -5.62
CA PRO A 91 -2.04 -15.01 -5.54
C PRO A 91 -1.57 -15.38 -6.95
N MET A 92 -0.60 -14.65 -7.48
CA MET A 92 -0.03 -14.89 -8.81
C MET A 92 1.08 -15.95 -8.80
N SER A 93 1.63 -16.29 -7.63
CA SER A 93 2.75 -17.21 -7.51
C SER A 93 2.32 -18.57 -6.97
N HIS A 94 2.18 -19.55 -7.86
CA HIS A 94 2.05 -20.98 -7.51
C HIS A 94 3.26 -21.57 -6.77
N MET A 95 4.42 -20.87 -6.78
CA MET A 95 5.65 -21.36 -6.12
C MET A 95 5.55 -21.38 -4.58
N LEU A 96 4.57 -20.70 -4.00
CA LEU A 96 4.41 -20.50 -2.57
C LEU A 96 2.99 -20.88 -2.11
N ASP A 97 2.36 -21.85 -2.80
CA ASP A 97 0.99 -22.32 -2.54
C ASP A 97 0.82 -22.91 -1.11
N GLU A 98 1.92 -23.25 -0.43
CA GLU A 98 1.95 -23.74 0.97
C GLU A 98 2.33 -22.66 2.00
N SER A 99 2.55 -21.41 1.58
CA SER A 99 2.97 -20.33 2.49
C SER A 99 1.77 -19.53 3.01
N PHE A 100 1.80 -19.20 4.31
CA PHE A 100 0.74 -18.44 4.98
C PHE A 100 0.56 -17.01 4.46
N LEU A 101 1.52 -16.46 3.71
CA LEU A 101 1.55 -15.05 3.28
C LEU A 101 1.99 -14.93 1.81
N GLN A 102 1.39 -13.99 1.08
CA GLN A 102 1.79 -13.71 -0.30
C GLN A 102 3.21 -13.10 -0.35
N THR A 103 3.94 -13.29 -1.44
CA THR A 103 5.28 -12.71 -1.65
C THR A 103 5.33 -11.20 -1.38
N GLY A 104 4.28 -10.47 -1.77
CA GLY A 104 4.15 -9.03 -1.51
C GLY A 104 4.06 -8.67 -0.02
N GLN A 105 3.53 -9.56 0.82
CA GLN A 105 3.42 -9.37 2.26
C GLN A 105 4.77 -9.57 2.94
N TYR A 106 5.50 -10.63 2.60
CA TYR A 106 6.87 -10.86 3.09
C TYR A 106 7.79 -9.69 2.79
N LEU A 107 7.71 -9.15 1.57
CA LEU A 107 8.51 -8.00 1.20
C LEU A 107 8.10 -6.75 1.99
N SER A 108 6.82 -6.60 2.35
CA SER A 108 6.32 -5.40 3.03
C SER A 108 6.72 -5.32 4.50
N ILE A 109 6.74 -6.45 5.22
CA ILE A 109 7.08 -6.51 6.65
C ILE A 109 8.40 -5.80 7.01
N PRO A 110 9.56 -6.10 6.37
CA PRO A 110 10.82 -5.47 6.75
C PRO A 110 10.83 -3.95 6.51
N PHE A 111 10.12 -3.47 5.47
CA PHE A 111 10.03 -2.04 5.20
C PHE A 111 9.10 -1.31 6.18
N VAL A 112 8.03 -1.95 6.65
CA VAL A 112 7.21 -1.40 7.74
C VAL A 112 8.05 -1.24 9.00
N ILE A 113 8.80 -2.28 9.37
CA ILE A 113 9.69 -2.25 10.53
C ILE A 113 10.74 -1.14 10.39
N LEU A 114 11.38 -1.03 9.22
CA LEU A 114 12.35 0.03 8.94
C LEU A 114 11.73 1.43 9.09
N GLY A 115 10.51 1.62 8.59
CA GLY A 115 9.76 2.87 8.76
C GLY A 115 9.52 3.23 10.22
N LEU A 116 9.08 2.26 11.02
CA LEU A 116 8.85 2.44 12.46
C LEU A 116 10.15 2.77 13.22
N ILE A 117 11.25 2.11 12.88
CA ILE A 117 12.58 2.37 13.44
C ILE A 117 12.99 3.83 13.16
N LEU A 118 12.86 4.29 11.92
CA LEU A 118 13.20 5.67 11.55
C LEU A 118 12.35 6.70 12.29
N ILE A 119 11.04 6.45 12.45
CA ILE A 119 10.14 7.30 13.23
C ILE A 119 10.60 7.36 14.69
N PHE A 120 10.89 6.20 15.29
CA PHE A 120 11.30 6.10 16.69
C PHE A 120 12.62 6.85 16.95
N TYR A 121 13.63 6.66 16.10
CA TYR A 121 14.90 7.37 16.19
C TYR A 121 14.71 8.88 16.05
N SER A 122 13.90 9.34 15.09
CA SER A 122 13.64 10.76 14.87
C SER A 122 12.93 11.41 16.07
N CYS A 123 11.95 10.72 16.67
CA CYS A 123 11.25 11.17 17.87
C CYS A 123 12.13 11.21 19.13
N ARG A 124 12.96 10.17 19.35
CA ARG A 124 13.86 10.11 20.51
C ARG A 124 14.87 11.24 20.48
N ASN A 125 15.47 11.47 19.32
CA ASN A 125 16.44 12.52 19.17
C ASN A 125 15.79 13.91 19.37
N ARG A 126 14.55 14.16 18.91
CA ARG A 126 13.83 15.44 19.12
C ARG A 126 13.78 15.84 20.59
N LYS A 127 13.53 14.89 21.50
CA LYS A 127 13.52 15.16 22.94
C LYS A 127 14.89 15.65 23.45
N GLN A 128 16.00 15.12 22.92
CA GLN A 128 17.34 15.55 23.33
C GLN A 128 17.67 16.98 22.90
N LEU A 129 17.27 17.42 21.70
CA LEU A 129 17.48 18.81 21.24
C LEU A 129 16.64 19.84 22.00
N GLN A 130 15.54 19.45 22.62
CA GLN A 130 14.72 20.35 23.44
C GLN A 130 15.22 20.46 24.89
N MET A 131 16.15 19.60 25.31
CA MET A 131 16.72 19.55 26.66
C MET A 131 18.16 20.06 26.74
N SER A 132 18.77 20.45 25.61
CA SER A 132 20.10 21.08 25.52
C SER A 132 19.96 22.56 25.19
#